data_AF-A0A963ZL11-F1
#
_entry.id   AF-A0A963ZL11-F1
#
_cell.length_a   1.000
_cell.length_b   1.000
_cell.length_c   1.000
_cell.angle_alpha   90.00
_cell.angle_beta   90.00
_cell.angle_gamma   90.00
#
_symmetry.space_group_name_H-M   'P 1'
#
loop_
_entity.id
_entity.type
_entity.pdbx_description
1 polymer ?
#
loop_
_entity_poly.entity_id
_entity_poly.type
_entity_poly.pdbx_seq_one_letter_code
_entity_poly.pdbx_strand_id
1 'polypeptide(L)'
;MQYQKNTQLGHLLPFVFPLFVVGIFLATYSTAIAQGAERSTLKFIVLMKSGDSFRGNVVGNTDTTLTIQTEFNRVVVPKHLIEKFIPLNGPYKQRPHHFLMPTALPNGPGGFIGNYELGFFYGGFGLDSIATITAGLTTVPTFSLSSQLYHVGAKFTLDRSESGALALGATYTFLTTREPYAHLYAVSTNKLGDGRWSAMLLYRVSGDELAPIELYGPGDEDTTRFTLHYEGRLGVAIGVDGPLFGRDDMAFFGEIWNNDVTRPQNTASVVGIRVFNEKASADFGVALVPLPFVAPVLSFTWNF
;
A
#
# COMPACT_ATOMS: atom_id res chain seq x y z
N MET A 1 -24.95 -32.06 26.23
CA MET A 1 -25.48 -31.57 24.94
C MET A 1 -24.29 -31.38 24.01
N GLN A 2 -24.04 -32.33 23.10
CA GLN A 2 -22.91 -32.29 22.16
C GLN A 2 -23.21 -31.26 21.08
N TYR A 3 -22.39 -30.20 21.00
CA TYR A 3 -22.48 -29.20 19.94
C TYR A 3 -21.81 -29.79 18.69
N GLN A 4 -22.62 -30.23 17.71
CA GLN A 4 -22.14 -30.63 16.39
C GLN A 4 -21.46 -29.44 15.71
N LYS A 5 -20.14 -29.52 15.57
CA LYS A 5 -19.33 -28.58 14.80
C LYS A 5 -19.58 -28.87 13.31
N ASN A 6 -20.66 -28.31 12.76
CA ASN A 6 -20.92 -28.35 11.32
C ASN A 6 -19.77 -27.66 10.59
N THR A 7 -18.95 -28.50 9.96
CA THR A 7 -17.73 -28.15 9.24
C THR A 7 -18.12 -27.63 7.86
N GLN A 8 -18.54 -26.37 7.78
CA GLN A 8 -18.57 -25.63 6.50
C GLN A 8 -17.14 -25.20 6.09
N LEU A 9 -16.18 -26.11 6.18
CA LEU A 9 -14.76 -25.84 6.00
C LEU A 9 -14.34 -25.75 4.52
N GLY A 10 -15.18 -26.21 3.59
CA GLY A 10 -14.81 -26.41 2.18
C GLY A 10 -15.18 -25.29 1.21
N HIS A 11 -16.01 -24.32 1.59
CA HIS A 11 -16.62 -23.40 0.62
C HIS A 11 -15.94 -22.02 0.49
N LEU A 12 -15.05 -21.61 1.41
CA LEU A 12 -14.47 -20.24 1.38
C LEU A 12 -13.05 -20.15 0.77
N LEU A 13 -12.24 -21.21 0.91
CA LEU A 13 -10.94 -21.34 0.23
C LEU A 13 -10.97 -21.13 -1.30
N PRO A 14 -11.99 -21.59 -2.06
CA PRO A 14 -12.02 -21.39 -3.50
C PRO A 14 -12.33 -19.95 -3.95
N PHE A 15 -12.65 -18.99 -3.05
CA PHE A 15 -12.96 -17.60 -3.44
C PHE A 15 -11.86 -16.59 -3.14
N VAL A 16 -11.02 -16.82 -2.13
CA VAL A 16 -9.89 -15.92 -1.78
C VAL A 16 -8.71 -16.11 -2.74
N PHE A 17 -8.45 -17.34 -3.17
CA PHE A 17 -7.33 -17.67 -4.06
C PHE A 17 -7.48 -17.12 -5.50
N PRO A 18 -8.66 -17.16 -6.16
CA PRO A 18 -8.80 -16.68 -7.53
C PRO A 18 -8.55 -15.18 -7.70
N LEU A 19 -8.97 -14.32 -6.77
CA LEU A 19 -8.76 -12.87 -6.91
C LEU A 19 -7.28 -12.50 -6.81
N PHE A 20 -6.54 -13.15 -5.91
CA PHE A 20 -5.09 -12.97 -5.83
C PHE A 20 -4.36 -13.55 -7.04
N VAL A 21 -4.78 -14.72 -7.54
CA VAL A 21 -4.23 -15.27 -8.78
C VAL A 21 -4.54 -14.36 -9.96
N VAL A 22 -5.74 -13.78 -10.03
CA VAL A 22 -6.09 -12.74 -11.02
C VAL A 22 -5.21 -11.52 -10.85
N GLY A 23 -4.92 -11.10 -9.63
CA GLY A 23 -4.01 -9.99 -9.36
C GLY A 23 -2.57 -10.23 -9.82
N ILE A 24 -2.02 -11.40 -9.51
CA ILE A 24 -0.71 -11.83 -10.01
C ILE A 24 -0.74 -11.95 -11.53
N PHE A 25 -1.80 -12.54 -12.09
CA PHE A 25 -1.96 -12.68 -13.54
C PHE A 25 -2.04 -11.31 -14.21
N LEU A 26 -2.79 -10.35 -13.66
CA LEU A 26 -2.85 -8.99 -14.19
C LEU A 26 -1.51 -8.27 -14.07
N ALA A 27 -0.77 -8.43 -12.98
CA ALA A 27 0.56 -7.83 -12.81
C ALA A 27 1.60 -8.43 -13.78
N THR A 28 1.56 -9.74 -13.99
CA THR A 28 2.45 -10.45 -14.92
C THR A 28 2.05 -10.24 -16.39
N TYR A 29 0.75 -10.10 -16.67
CA TYR A 29 0.23 -9.86 -18.01
C TYR A 29 0.37 -8.39 -18.44
N SER A 30 0.19 -7.44 -17.52
CA SER A 30 0.42 -6.01 -17.79
C SER A 30 1.90 -5.74 -18.11
N THR A 31 2.82 -6.45 -17.45
CA THR A 31 4.25 -6.39 -17.74
C THR A 31 4.60 -7.07 -19.08
N ALA A 32 3.87 -8.12 -19.48
CA ALA A 32 4.08 -8.79 -20.76
C ALA A 32 3.58 -7.98 -21.99
N ILE A 33 2.50 -7.21 -21.86
CA ILE A 33 1.92 -6.43 -22.99
C ILE A 33 2.73 -5.16 -23.33
N ALA A 34 3.60 -4.68 -22.44
CA ALA A 34 4.29 -3.39 -22.57
C ALA A 34 5.43 -3.34 -23.63
N GLN A 35 5.42 -4.19 -24.66
CA GLN A 35 6.51 -4.34 -25.66
C GLN A 35 6.54 -3.28 -26.78
N GLY A 36 6.18 -2.03 -26.49
CA GLY A 36 6.44 -0.88 -27.37
C GLY A 36 7.18 0.18 -26.58
N ALA A 37 8.44 0.48 -26.94
CA ALA A 37 9.36 1.41 -26.27
C ALA A 37 8.94 1.75 -24.83
N GLU A 38 9.24 0.84 -23.89
CA GLU A 38 8.82 0.87 -22.49
C GLU A 38 8.77 2.30 -21.93
N ARG A 39 7.56 2.82 -21.71
CA ARG A 39 7.31 4.10 -21.03
C ARG A 39 8.10 4.20 -19.71
N SER A 40 8.26 3.06 -19.03
CA SER A 40 9.03 2.88 -17.79
C SER A 40 10.54 3.08 -17.94
N THR A 41 11.09 3.07 -19.16
CA THR A 41 12.51 3.36 -19.41
C THR A 41 12.82 4.84 -19.47
N LEU A 42 11.82 5.72 -19.65
CA LEU A 42 12.01 7.16 -19.73
C LEU A 42 12.30 7.74 -18.34
N LYS A 43 13.45 8.41 -18.20
CA LYS A 43 13.99 8.86 -16.90
C LYS A 43 13.71 10.33 -16.60
N PHE A 44 13.16 11.10 -17.54
CA PHE A 44 12.97 12.54 -17.34
C PHE A 44 11.65 13.05 -17.93
N ILE A 45 11.05 14.04 -17.25
CA ILE A 45 10.15 15.01 -17.86
C ILE A 45 11.02 16.19 -18.30
N VAL A 46 10.92 16.55 -19.57
CA VAL A 46 11.61 17.69 -20.18
C VAL A 46 10.64 18.85 -20.17
N LEU A 47 10.91 19.87 -19.35
CA LEU A 47 10.13 21.10 -19.31
C LEU A 47 10.75 22.12 -20.27
N MET A 48 9.92 22.67 -21.16
CA MET A 48 10.30 23.70 -22.12
C MET A 48 10.02 25.09 -21.55
N LYS A 49 10.80 26.08 -21.97
CA LYS A 49 10.56 27.49 -21.60
C LYS A 49 9.20 28.04 -22.07
N SER A 50 8.56 27.38 -23.05
CA SER A 50 7.19 27.69 -23.47
C SER A 50 6.14 27.27 -22.44
N GLY A 51 6.49 26.43 -21.46
CA GLY A 51 5.57 25.76 -20.54
C GLY A 51 5.17 24.36 -21.00
N ASP A 52 5.49 23.96 -22.24
CA ASP A 52 5.22 22.60 -22.71
C ASP A 52 6.11 21.58 -21.99
N SER A 53 5.60 20.37 -21.82
CA SER A 53 6.39 19.28 -21.23
C SER A 53 6.14 17.95 -21.92
N PHE A 54 7.17 17.12 -22.00
CA PHE A 54 7.07 15.77 -22.53
C PHE A 54 8.10 14.85 -21.85
N ARG A 55 7.86 13.55 -21.88
CA ARG A 55 8.75 12.55 -21.27
C ARG A 55 9.81 12.10 -22.26
N GLY A 56 11.03 11.89 -21.77
CA GLY A 56 12.07 11.29 -22.60
C GLY A 56 13.43 11.10 -21.93
N ASN A 57 14.27 10.32 -22.61
CA ASN A 57 15.67 10.13 -22.27
C ASN A 57 16.56 10.91 -23.22
N VAL A 58 17.60 11.55 -22.71
CA VAL A 58 18.67 12.08 -23.57
C VAL A 58 19.42 10.91 -24.19
N VAL A 59 19.37 10.80 -25.52
CA VAL A 59 20.05 9.76 -26.30
C VAL A 59 21.15 10.32 -27.21
N GLY A 60 21.17 11.64 -27.42
CA GLY A 60 22.21 12.32 -28.19
C GLY A 60 22.38 13.75 -27.71
N ASN A 61 23.61 14.26 -27.79
CA ASN A 61 23.98 15.58 -27.31
C ASN A 61 24.95 16.23 -28.30
N THR A 62 24.57 17.38 -28.85
CA THR A 62 25.43 18.26 -29.64
C THR A 62 25.58 19.60 -28.91
N ASP A 63 26.44 20.50 -29.37
CA ASP A 63 26.66 21.78 -28.68
C ASP A 63 25.36 22.58 -28.47
N THR A 64 24.46 22.56 -29.45
CA THR A 64 23.24 23.39 -29.46
C THR A 64 21.94 22.61 -29.24
N THR A 65 21.93 21.28 -29.41
CA THR A 65 20.70 20.47 -29.35
C THR A 65 20.87 19.19 -28.53
N LEU A 66 19.76 18.70 -27.99
CA LEU A 66 19.64 17.38 -27.38
C LEU A 66 18.69 16.54 -28.22
N THR A 67 19.09 15.30 -28.52
CA THR A 67 18.18 14.30 -29.06
C THR A 67 17.57 13.56 -27.89
N ILE A 68 16.25 13.66 -27.76
CA ILE A 68 15.48 13.06 -26.68
C ILE A 68 14.63 11.93 -27.26
N GLN A 69 14.84 10.72 -26.77
CA GLN A 69 13.96 9.59 -27.04
C GLN A 69 12.70 9.76 -26.21
N THR A 70 11.57 10.00 -26.86
CA THR A 70 10.24 10.05 -26.26
C THR A 70 9.51 8.72 -26.44
N GLU A 71 8.30 8.64 -25.91
CA GLU A 71 7.38 7.49 -26.04
C GLU A 71 6.99 7.21 -27.50
N PHE A 72 6.96 8.25 -28.34
CA PHE A 72 6.48 8.15 -29.71
C PHE A 72 7.62 8.13 -30.73
N ASN A 73 8.66 8.92 -30.50
CA ASN A 73 9.82 8.98 -31.40
C ASN A 73 11.04 9.69 -30.76
N ARG A 74 12.15 9.80 -31.49
CA ARG A 74 13.24 10.72 -31.16
C ARG A 74 12.88 12.13 -31.60
N VAL A 75 13.04 13.09 -30.70
CA VAL A 75 12.83 14.51 -30.96
C VAL A 75 14.14 15.24 -30.71
N VAL A 76 14.54 16.11 -31.65
CA VAL A 76 15.72 16.97 -31.50
C VAL A 76 15.24 18.32 -30.97
N VAL A 77 15.74 18.71 -29.79
CA VAL A 77 15.31 19.92 -29.10
C VAL A 77 16.52 20.84 -28.85
N PRO A 78 16.47 22.12 -29.25
CA PRO A 78 17.49 23.08 -28.91
C PRO A 78 17.62 23.28 -27.39
N LYS A 79 18.85 23.24 -26.87
CA LYS A 79 19.14 23.35 -25.43
C LYS A 79 18.58 24.63 -24.81
N HIS A 80 18.61 25.73 -25.56
CA HIS A 80 18.14 27.03 -25.07
C HIS A 80 16.62 27.11 -24.84
N LEU A 81 15.85 26.18 -25.42
CA LEU A 81 14.40 26.05 -25.23
C LEU A 81 14.04 25.14 -24.05
N ILE A 82 14.99 24.37 -23.54
CA ILE A 82 14.79 23.50 -22.38
C ILE A 82 14.99 24.35 -21.12
N GLU A 83 14.00 24.33 -20.25
CA GLU A 83 14.08 24.97 -18.94
C GLU A 83 14.79 24.07 -17.94
N LYS A 84 14.30 22.83 -17.78
CA LYS A 84 14.88 21.84 -16.87
C LYS A 84 14.50 20.42 -17.23
N PHE A 85 15.35 19.49 -16.80
CA PHE A 85 15.04 18.06 -16.75
C PHE A 85 14.59 17.73 -15.34
N ILE A 86 13.36 17.25 -15.20
CA ILE A 86 12.84 16.73 -13.95
C ILE A 86 13.04 15.22 -13.98
N PRO A 87 13.88 14.63 -13.11
CA PRO A 87 14.02 13.19 -13.07
C PRO A 87 12.68 12.56 -12.72
N LEU A 88 12.26 11.59 -13.52
CA LEU A 88 11.21 10.65 -13.17
C LEU A 88 11.79 9.73 -12.09
N ASN A 89 11.79 10.21 -10.85
CA ASN A 89 11.84 9.33 -9.71
C ASN A 89 10.55 8.53 -9.77
N GLY A 90 10.63 7.34 -10.37
CA GLY A 90 9.45 6.52 -10.62
C GLY A 90 8.54 6.53 -9.38
N PRO A 91 7.25 6.86 -9.52
CA PRO A 91 6.33 7.04 -8.39
C PRO A 91 6.17 5.77 -7.54
N TYR A 92 6.68 4.65 -8.05
CA TYR A 92 6.82 3.36 -7.39
C TYR A 92 7.99 3.24 -6.41
N LYS A 93 9.05 4.05 -6.55
CA LYS A 93 10.33 3.85 -5.84
C LYS A 93 10.34 4.31 -4.39
N GLN A 94 9.34 5.08 -3.94
CA GLN A 94 9.30 5.66 -2.60
C GLN A 94 7.96 5.46 -1.88
N ARG A 95 7.19 4.42 -2.24
CA ARG A 95 5.92 4.14 -1.56
C ARG A 95 6.15 3.28 -0.31
N PRO A 96 5.77 3.75 0.89
CA PRO A 96 6.02 2.99 2.12
C PRO A 96 4.99 1.88 2.37
N HIS A 97 3.94 1.77 1.53
CA HIS A 97 2.85 0.79 1.67
C HIS A 97 2.32 0.32 0.30
N HIS A 98 1.68 -0.85 0.32
CA HIS A 98 0.80 -1.37 -0.72
C HIS A 98 -0.59 -0.72 -0.53
N PHE A 99 -1.64 -1.43 -0.12
CA PHE A 99 -2.92 -0.87 0.36
C PHE A 99 -2.91 -0.76 1.90
N LEU A 100 -2.99 -1.87 2.63
CA LEU A 100 -2.84 -1.89 4.10
C LEU A 100 -1.43 -2.28 4.53
N MET A 101 -0.74 -3.10 3.74
CA MET A 101 0.53 -3.69 4.14
C MET A 101 1.69 -2.70 3.93
N PRO A 102 2.56 -2.50 4.94
CA PRO A 102 3.78 -1.72 4.74
C PRO A 102 4.71 -2.43 3.74
N THR A 103 5.54 -1.66 3.06
CA THR A 103 6.69 -2.18 2.30
C THR A 103 7.97 -2.01 3.13
N ALA A 104 9.04 -2.68 2.73
CA ALA A 104 10.36 -2.46 3.29
C ALA A 104 11.02 -1.15 2.83
N LEU A 105 10.42 -0.44 1.86
CA LEU A 105 10.98 0.82 1.38
C LEU A 105 10.68 1.97 2.35
N PRO A 106 11.66 2.86 2.62
CA PRO A 106 11.42 4.03 3.45
C PRO A 106 10.47 4.99 2.74
N ASN A 107 9.74 5.80 3.52
CA ASN A 107 8.94 6.89 2.96
C ASN A 107 9.81 8.01 2.34
N GLY A 108 11.09 8.07 2.69
CA GLY A 108 11.98 9.18 2.31
C GLY A 108 11.75 10.44 3.14
N PRO A 109 12.50 11.52 2.90
CA PRO A 109 12.24 12.80 3.55
C PRO A 109 10.89 13.34 3.06
N GLY A 110 9.94 13.52 3.97
CA GLY A 110 8.60 14.00 3.66
C GLY A 110 7.52 13.31 4.47
N GLY A 111 6.30 13.82 4.32
CA GLY A 111 5.11 13.32 5.01
C GLY A 111 4.04 12.86 4.04
N PHE A 112 3.13 12.03 4.55
CA PHE A 112 1.88 11.77 3.88
C PHE A 112 0.72 11.79 4.87
N ILE A 113 -0.45 12.15 4.37
CA ILE A 113 -1.72 11.97 5.06
C ILE A 113 -2.63 11.22 4.10
N GLY A 114 -3.30 10.21 4.63
CA GLY A 114 -4.26 9.41 3.91
C GLY A 114 -5.52 9.19 4.72
N ASN A 115 -6.53 8.73 4.01
CA ASN A 115 -7.83 8.41 4.53
C ASN A 115 -8.30 7.12 3.86
N TYR A 116 -8.57 6.12 4.68
CA TYR A 116 -9.06 4.80 4.27
C TYR A 116 -10.55 4.69 4.62
N GLU A 117 -11.34 4.22 3.66
CA GLU A 117 -12.79 3.99 3.80
C GLU A 117 -13.59 5.18 4.34
N LEU A 118 -13.12 6.42 4.13
CA LEU A 118 -13.68 7.66 4.70
C LEU A 118 -13.70 7.74 6.24
N GLY A 119 -13.24 6.69 6.93
CA GLY A 119 -13.38 6.53 8.37
C GLY A 119 -12.08 6.43 9.14
N PHE A 120 -10.95 6.11 8.49
CA PHE A 120 -9.65 5.98 9.13
C PHE A 120 -8.64 6.97 8.54
N PHE A 121 -8.31 8.00 9.31
CA PHE A 121 -7.25 8.95 8.96
C PHE A 121 -5.90 8.39 9.40
N TYR A 122 -4.94 8.38 8.50
CA TYR A 122 -3.63 7.77 8.72
C TYR A 122 -2.57 8.63 8.07
N GLY A 123 -1.51 8.97 8.80
CA GLY A 123 -0.41 9.75 8.25
C GLY A 123 0.91 9.21 8.72
N GLY A 124 1.98 9.69 8.10
CA GLY A 124 3.32 9.34 8.50
C GLY A 124 4.35 10.29 7.95
N PHE A 125 5.54 10.21 8.49
CA PHE A 125 6.70 10.91 7.98
C PHE A 125 7.91 9.99 7.99
N GLY A 126 8.77 10.17 6.99
CA GLY A 126 10.04 9.47 6.95
C GLY A 126 11.13 10.27 7.66
N LEU A 127 11.94 9.56 8.44
CA LEU A 127 13.21 10.05 8.95
C LEU A 127 14.28 9.60 7.96
N ASP A 128 14.51 10.47 6.98
CA ASP A 128 15.44 10.23 5.88
C ASP A 128 15.13 8.89 5.17
N SER A 129 16.15 8.11 4.83
CA SER A 129 16.05 6.84 4.12
C SER A 129 16.01 5.62 5.05
N ILE A 130 15.95 5.83 6.37
CA ILE A 130 16.15 4.77 7.36
C ILE A 130 14.83 4.41 8.05
N ALA A 131 14.11 5.40 8.57
CA ALA A 131 12.94 5.13 9.40
C ALA A 131 11.67 5.79 8.88
N THR A 132 10.52 5.24 9.26
CA THR A 132 9.20 5.79 8.97
C THR A 132 8.34 5.65 10.20
N ILE A 133 7.76 6.76 10.64
CA ILE A 133 6.82 6.82 11.75
C ILE A 133 5.44 7.10 11.17
N THR A 134 4.45 6.39 11.68
CA THR A 134 3.08 6.48 11.20
C THR A 134 2.12 6.52 12.37
N ALA A 135 1.01 7.21 12.21
CA ALA A 135 -0.06 7.25 13.19
C ALA A 135 -1.40 7.39 12.47
N GLY A 136 -2.45 6.82 13.04
CA GLY A 136 -3.79 6.96 12.51
C GLY A 136 -4.84 6.84 13.59
N LEU A 137 -6.03 7.31 13.26
CA LEU A 137 -7.20 7.22 14.11
C LEU A 137 -8.46 7.08 13.27
N THR A 138 -9.44 6.37 13.78
CA THR A 138 -10.78 6.39 13.19
C THR A 138 -11.55 7.62 13.63
N THR A 139 -12.38 8.15 12.74
CA THR A 139 -13.36 9.20 13.07
C THR A 139 -14.72 8.76 12.58
N VAL A 140 -15.32 7.80 13.27
CA VAL A 140 -16.71 7.44 12.97
C VAL A 140 -17.62 8.50 13.62
N PRO A 141 -18.41 9.25 12.83
CA PRO A 141 -19.37 10.20 13.39
C PRO A 141 -20.31 9.46 14.35
N THR A 142 -20.85 10.18 15.34
CA THR A 142 -21.75 9.65 16.38
C THR A 142 -21.11 8.75 17.44
N PHE A 143 -19.82 8.40 17.34
CA PHE A 143 -19.11 7.70 18.41
C PHE A 143 -18.16 8.61 19.18
N SER A 144 -18.05 8.38 20.49
CA SER A 144 -17.09 9.03 21.36
C SER A 144 -15.65 8.75 20.93
N LEU A 145 -14.74 9.68 21.20
CA LEU A 145 -13.30 9.51 20.94
C LEU A 145 -12.72 8.29 21.69
N SER A 146 -13.27 7.97 22.86
CA SER A 146 -12.89 6.79 23.64
C SER A 146 -13.11 5.47 22.89
N SER A 147 -14.02 5.46 21.92
CA SER A 147 -14.43 4.30 21.12
C SER A 147 -13.72 4.19 19.79
N GLN A 148 -12.89 5.18 19.43
CA GLN A 148 -12.17 5.17 18.18
C GLN A 148 -10.96 4.25 18.27
N LEU A 149 -10.55 3.71 17.12
CA LEU A 149 -9.31 3.00 16.98
C LEU A 149 -8.18 4.00 16.85
N TYR A 150 -7.12 3.82 17.63
CA TYR A 150 -5.88 4.58 17.50
C TYR A 150 -4.75 3.65 17.09
N HIS A 151 -3.89 4.08 16.19
CA HIS A 151 -2.79 3.30 15.69
C HIS A 151 -1.53 4.15 15.65
N VAL A 152 -0.42 3.59 16.10
CA VAL A 152 0.91 4.17 15.92
C VAL A 152 1.84 3.06 15.45
N GLY A 153 2.70 3.36 14.49
CA GLY A 153 3.65 2.41 13.95
C GLY A 153 5.00 3.06 13.69
N ALA A 154 6.06 2.29 13.87
CA ALA A 154 7.41 2.66 13.47
C ALA A 154 8.02 1.54 12.63
N LYS A 155 8.77 1.91 11.61
CA LYS A 155 9.45 1.00 10.68
C LYS A 155 10.88 1.47 10.46
N PHE A 156 11.82 0.53 10.43
CA PHE A 156 13.24 0.74 10.17
C PHE A 156 13.68 -0.14 9.02
N THR A 157 14.16 0.48 7.94
CA THR A 157 14.76 -0.20 6.80
C THR A 157 16.18 -0.61 7.18
N LEU A 158 16.45 -1.90 7.22
CA LEU A 158 17.75 -2.46 7.63
C LEU A 158 18.71 -2.60 6.44
N ASP A 159 18.19 -3.06 5.32
CA ASP A 159 18.96 -3.27 4.11
C ASP A 159 18.16 -2.79 2.89
N ARG A 160 18.89 -2.24 1.92
CA ARG A 160 18.35 -1.74 0.68
C ARG A 160 19.37 -1.91 -0.44
N SER A 161 18.95 -2.63 -1.46
CA SER A 161 19.67 -2.83 -2.71
C SER A 161 18.80 -2.40 -3.89
N GLU A 162 19.32 -2.54 -5.10
CA GLU A 162 18.52 -2.32 -6.32
C GLU A 162 17.46 -3.41 -6.54
N SER A 163 17.67 -4.61 -5.99
CA SER A 163 16.77 -5.76 -6.17
C SER A 163 15.72 -5.87 -5.07
N GLY A 164 15.96 -5.29 -3.90
CA GLY A 164 15.00 -5.34 -2.79
C GLY A 164 15.44 -4.60 -1.53
N ALA A 165 14.59 -4.68 -0.51
CA ALA A 165 14.79 -4.08 0.80
C ALA A 165 14.23 -5.00 1.90
N LEU A 166 14.79 -4.87 3.09
CA LEU A 166 14.35 -5.54 4.31
C LEU A 166 14.11 -4.49 5.40
N ALA A 167 13.00 -4.62 6.11
CA ALA A 167 12.68 -3.75 7.23
C ALA A 167 12.09 -4.53 8.41
N LEU A 168 12.29 -3.96 9.59
CA LEU A 168 11.60 -4.35 10.82
C LEU A 168 10.72 -3.20 11.28
N GLY A 169 9.62 -3.51 11.95
CA GLY A 169 8.81 -2.49 12.54
C GLY A 169 8.00 -3.00 13.72
N ALA A 170 7.34 -2.06 14.37
CA ALA A 170 6.42 -2.30 15.44
C ALA A 170 5.17 -1.47 15.23
N THR A 171 4.03 -2.01 15.65
CA THR A 171 2.77 -1.27 15.72
C THR A 171 2.19 -1.37 17.11
N TYR A 172 1.50 -0.31 17.52
CA TYR A 172 0.76 -0.21 18.75
C TYR A 172 -0.63 0.34 18.42
N THR A 173 -1.65 -0.48 18.64
CA THR A 173 -3.03 -0.19 18.25
C THR A 173 -3.92 -0.27 19.47
N PHE A 174 -4.68 0.77 19.74
CA PHE A 174 -5.72 0.77 20.76
C PHE A 174 -7.05 0.51 20.09
N LEU A 175 -7.65 -0.65 20.36
CA LEU A 175 -9.03 -0.93 20.00
C LEU A 175 -9.90 -0.38 21.13
N THR A 176 -10.34 0.88 21.03
CA THR A 176 -10.79 1.72 22.15
C THR A 176 -9.67 2.06 23.13
N THR A 177 -9.86 3.02 24.03
CA THR A 177 -8.81 3.48 24.97
C THR A 177 -8.32 2.44 25.98
N ARG A 178 -8.86 1.21 25.98
CA ARG A 178 -8.61 0.19 27.01
C ARG A 178 -7.86 -1.05 26.54
N GLU A 179 -7.92 -1.40 25.25
CA GLU A 179 -7.39 -2.67 24.76
C GLU A 179 -6.22 -2.43 23.78
N PRO A 180 -4.97 -2.32 24.28
CA PRO A 180 -3.80 -2.15 23.45
C PRO A 180 -3.29 -3.47 22.86
N TYR A 181 -3.05 -3.44 21.56
CA TYR A 181 -2.39 -4.49 20.79
C TYR A 181 -1.03 -4.00 20.32
N ALA A 182 -0.01 -4.82 20.55
CA ALA A 182 1.33 -4.54 20.04
C ALA A 182 1.76 -5.66 19.11
N HIS A 183 2.30 -5.28 17.97
CA HIS A 183 2.90 -6.23 17.03
C HIS A 183 4.33 -5.83 16.69
N LEU A 184 5.16 -6.83 16.49
CA LEU A 184 6.42 -6.70 15.77
C LEU A 184 6.23 -7.29 14.38
N TYR A 185 6.83 -6.69 13.37
CA TYR A 185 6.79 -7.24 12.03
C TYR A 185 8.14 -7.15 11.33
N ALA A 186 8.35 -8.06 10.41
CA ALA A 186 9.42 -8.02 9.44
C ALA A 186 8.79 -8.01 8.04
N VAL A 187 9.30 -7.16 7.15
CA VAL A 187 8.83 -7.10 5.77
C VAL A 187 10.03 -7.09 4.82
N SER A 188 9.94 -7.91 3.79
CA SER A 188 10.84 -7.87 2.64
C SER A 188 10.07 -7.33 1.44
N THR A 189 10.67 -6.46 0.65
CA THR A 189 10.13 -5.95 -0.61
C THR A 189 11.15 -6.18 -1.70
N ASN A 190 10.75 -6.82 -2.80
CA ASN A 190 11.63 -7.14 -3.91
C ASN A 190 11.02 -6.65 -5.22
N LYS A 191 11.88 -6.36 -6.19
CA LYS A 191 11.46 -5.92 -7.53
C LYS A 191 10.75 -7.07 -8.28
N LEU A 192 9.67 -6.75 -8.99
CA LEU A 192 8.92 -7.66 -9.86
C LEU A 192 8.67 -6.98 -11.20
N GLY A 193 9.59 -7.11 -12.16
CA GLY A 193 9.56 -6.31 -13.39
C GLY A 193 9.62 -4.82 -13.04
N ASP A 194 8.65 -4.04 -13.51
CA ASP A 194 8.49 -2.62 -13.14
C ASP A 194 7.67 -2.39 -11.86
N GLY A 195 7.12 -3.46 -11.29
CA GLY A 195 6.43 -3.45 -10.01
C GLY A 195 7.29 -3.99 -8.87
N ARG A 196 6.62 -4.39 -7.80
CA ARG A 196 7.25 -5.00 -6.62
C ARG A 196 6.29 -5.98 -5.97
N TRP A 197 6.88 -6.90 -5.22
CA TRP A 197 6.15 -7.72 -4.28
C TRP A 197 6.77 -7.58 -2.89
N SER A 198 5.95 -7.75 -1.87
CA SER A 198 6.39 -7.74 -0.49
C SER A 198 5.81 -8.94 0.24
N ALA A 199 6.58 -9.47 1.19
CA ALA A 199 6.11 -10.46 2.15
C ALA A 199 6.38 -9.95 3.56
N MET A 200 5.38 -10.08 4.42
CA MET A 200 5.42 -9.64 5.81
C MET A 200 5.13 -10.80 6.75
N LEU A 201 5.90 -10.87 7.83
CA LEU A 201 5.62 -11.67 9.02
C LEU A 201 5.23 -10.73 10.15
N LEU A 202 4.12 -11.00 10.82
CA LEU A 202 3.58 -10.20 11.91
C LEU A 202 3.49 -11.07 13.17
N TYR A 203 4.04 -10.60 14.29
CA TYR A 203 3.98 -11.30 15.57
C TYR A 203 3.35 -10.42 16.65
N ARG A 204 2.27 -10.89 17.26
CA ARG A 204 1.61 -10.20 18.38
C ARG A 204 2.42 -10.40 19.66
N VAL A 205 2.92 -9.30 20.23
CA VAL A 205 3.66 -9.29 21.50
C VAL A 205 2.81 -8.84 22.70
N SER A 206 1.70 -8.14 22.46
CA SER A 206 0.76 -7.71 23.50
C SER A 206 -0.67 -7.67 22.98
N GLY A 207 -1.63 -7.80 23.89
CA GLY A 207 -3.07 -7.77 23.63
C GLY A 207 -3.69 -9.17 23.74
N ASP A 208 -4.88 -9.22 24.35
CA ASP A 208 -5.59 -10.47 24.58
C ASP A 208 -6.24 -11.00 23.29
N GLU A 209 -6.59 -12.30 23.27
CA GLU A 209 -7.30 -12.90 22.14
C GLU A 209 -8.74 -12.42 22.00
N LEU A 210 -9.30 -11.93 23.10
CA LEU A 210 -10.64 -11.40 23.21
C LEU A 210 -10.54 -9.95 23.66
N ALA A 211 -10.72 -9.01 22.75
CA ALA A 211 -10.88 -7.60 23.11
C ALA A 211 -12.36 -7.28 23.18
N PRO A 212 -12.92 -7.00 24.37
CA PRO A 212 -14.21 -6.35 24.44
C PRO A 212 -14.08 -4.94 23.84
N ILE A 213 -14.81 -4.68 22.75
CA ILE A 213 -14.92 -3.35 22.15
C ILE A 213 -16.21 -2.72 22.68
N GLU A 214 -16.04 -1.65 23.43
CA GLU A 214 -17.12 -0.80 23.91
C GLU A 214 -17.22 0.42 22.99
N LEU A 215 -18.33 0.51 22.25
CA LEU A 215 -18.67 1.68 21.45
C LEU A 215 -19.66 2.54 22.24
N TYR A 216 -19.24 3.77 22.50
CA TYR A 216 -19.98 4.80 23.18
C TYR A 216 -20.54 5.79 22.17
N GLY A 217 -21.84 6.09 22.26
CA GLY A 217 -22.48 7.16 21.50
C GLY A 217 -22.02 8.57 21.92
N PRO A 218 -22.63 9.64 21.37
CA PRO A 218 -22.28 11.00 21.75
C PRO A 218 -22.60 11.22 23.25
N GLY A 219 -21.65 11.74 24.02
CA GLY A 219 -21.83 11.97 25.46
C GLY A 219 -21.59 10.75 26.36
N ASP A 220 -21.09 9.64 25.81
CA ASP A 220 -20.82 8.38 26.54
C ASP A 220 -22.08 7.67 27.10
N GLU A 221 -23.28 8.01 26.62
CA GLU A 221 -24.57 7.53 27.18
C GLU A 221 -25.10 6.24 26.52
N ASP A 222 -24.80 5.98 25.25
CA ASP A 222 -25.22 4.76 24.54
C ASP A 222 -24.08 3.74 24.43
N THR A 223 -24.27 2.52 24.96
CA THR A 223 -23.24 1.48 24.92
C THR A 223 -23.63 0.34 23.97
N THR A 224 -22.97 0.26 22.82
CA THR A 224 -22.95 -0.97 22.01
C THR A 224 -21.69 -1.75 22.37
N ARG A 225 -21.85 -3.02 22.75
CA ARG A 225 -20.73 -3.89 23.11
C ARG A 225 -20.66 -5.04 22.12
N PHE A 226 -19.48 -5.28 21.59
CA PHE A 226 -19.17 -6.52 20.88
C PHE A 226 -17.75 -6.95 21.23
N THR A 227 -17.45 -8.24 21.13
CA THR A 227 -16.10 -8.74 21.35
C THR A 227 -15.42 -8.92 20.01
N LEU A 228 -14.32 -8.22 19.81
CA LEU A 228 -13.44 -8.50 18.69
C LEU A 228 -12.56 -9.68 19.05
N HIS A 229 -12.64 -10.72 18.22
CA HIS A 229 -11.82 -11.90 18.34
C HIS A 229 -10.53 -11.68 17.53
N TYR A 230 -9.48 -11.21 18.21
CA TYR A 230 -8.15 -11.11 17.62
C TYR A 230 -7.36 -12.38 17.95
N GLU A 231 -7.66 -13.44 17.22
CA GLU A 231 -7.02 -14.73 17.40
C GLU A 231 -5.68 -14.79 16.67
N GLY A 232 -4.77 -15.60 17.22
CA GLY A 232 -3.45 -15.82 16.63
C GLY A 232 -2.35 -14.96 17.22
N ARG A 233 -1.13 -15.53 17.21
CA ARG A 233 0.10 -14.82 17.59
C ARG A 233 0.99 -14.50 16.40
N LEU A 234 0.86 -15.27 15.31
CA LEU A 234 1.70 -15.17 14.13
C LEU A 234 0.82 -15.03 12.90
N GLY A 235 1.00 -13.93 12.18
CA GLY A 235 0.35 -13.62 10.92
C GLY A 235 1.35 -13.48 9.78
N VAL A 236 0.82 -13.57 8.57
CA VAL A 236 1.53 -13.42 7.31
C VAL A 236 0.76 -12.49 6.38
N ALA A 237 1.47 -11.76 5.55
CA ALA A 237 0.85 -11.04 4.45
C ALA A 237 1.77 -11.03 3.22
N ILE A 238 1.16 -10.97 2.05
CA ILE A 238 1.83 -10.82 0.76
C ILE A 238 1.12 -9.72 0.00
N GLY A 239 1.88 -8.80 -0.56
CA GLY A 239 1.37 -7.70 -1.38
C GLY A 239 2.13 -7.62 -2.68
N VAL A 240 1.43 -7.31 -3.76
CA VAL A 240 1.99 -7.08 -5.09
C VAL A 240 1.41 -5.79 -5.62
N ASP A 241 2.23 -5.01 -6.29
CA ASP A 241 1.77 -3.86 -7.04
C ASP A 241 2.66 -3.64 -8.26
N GLY A 242 2.10 -3.05 -9.31
CA GLY A 242 2.87 -2.72 -10.50
C GLY A 242 2.11 -1.83 -11.48
N PRO A 243 2.81 -1.21 -12.44
CA PRO A 243 2.20 -0.39 -13.48
C PRO A 243 1.09 -1.13 -14.22
N LEU A 244 -0.06 -0.46 -14.36
CA LEU A 244 -1.18 -0.99 -15.12
C LEU A 244 -1.06 -0.51 -16.58
N PHE A 245 -1.03 -1.45 -17.53
CA PHE A 245 -0.90 -1.17 -18.97
C PHE A 245 0.32 -0.30 -19.33
N GLY A 246 1.45 -0.48 -18.63
CA GLY A 246 2.68 0.30 -18.86
C GLY A 246 2.53 1.80 -18.56
N ARG A 247 1.51 2.18 -17.77
CA ARG A 247 1.30 3.56 -17.33
C ARG A 247 1.99 3.83 -16.01
N ASP A 248 2.64 4.98 -15.91
CA ASP A 248 3.30 5.40 -14.67
C ASP A 248 2.39 6.17 -13.71
N ASP A 249 1.13 6.44 -14.09
CA ASP A 249 0.13 7.15 -13.27
C ASP A 249 -1.00 6.22 -12.78
N MET A 250 -0.90 4.94 -13.14
CA MET A 250 -1.87 3.92 -12.78
C MET A 250 -1.16 2.61 -12.42
N ALA A 251 -1.72 1.92 -11.44
CA ALA A 251 -1.16 0.70 -10.90
C ALA A 251 -2.25 -0.30 -10.58
N PHE A 252 -1.93 -1.57 -10.77
CA PHE A 252 -2.62 -2.63 -10.06
C PHE A 252 -2.00 -2.79 -8.67
N PHE A 253 -2.82 -3.13 -7.67
CA PHE A 253 -2.34 -3.64 -6.40
C PHE A 253 -3.20 -4.81 -5.93
N GLY A 254 -2.57 -5.73 -5.20
CA GLY A 254 -3.26 -6.81 -4.54
C GLY A 254 -2.53 -7.21 -3.27
N GLU A 255 -3.29 -7.57 -2.24
CA GLU A 255 -2.74 -8.07 -0.99
C GLU A 255 -3.55 -9.26 -0.49
N ILE A 256 -2.87 -10.15 0.22
CA ILE A 256 -3.46 -11.15 1.09
C ILE A 256 -2.86 -10.94 2.46
N TRP A 257 -3.68 -11.00 3.50
CA TRP A 257 -3.20 -11.02 4.88
C TRP A 257 -3.98 -12.04 5.70
N ASN A 258 -3.29 -12.61 6.67
CA ASN A 258 -3.84 -13.52 7.65
C ASN A 258 -3.14 -13.24 8.99
N ASN A 259 -3.91 -13.02 10.05
CA ASN A 259 -3.40 -12.71 11.39
C ASN A 259 -3.09 -13.96 12.26
N ASP A 260 -3.54 -15.15 11.82
CA ASP A 260 -3.33 -16.44 12.48
C ASP A 260 -3.04 -17.54 11.46
N VAL A 261 -1.76 -17.85 11.24
CA VAL A 261 -1.33 -18.89 10.29
C VAL A 261 -1.92 -20.28 10.60
N THR A 262 -2.41 -20.51 11.82
CA THR A 262 -3.07 -21.77 12.20
C THR A 262 -4.54 -21.83 11.74
N ARG A 263 -5.10 -20.69 11.32
CA ARG A 263 -6.48 -20.53 10.84
C ARG A 263 -6.51 -19.86 9.47
N PRO A 264 -6.16 -20.57 8.38
CA PRO A 264 -6.18 -20.03 7.03
C PRO A 264 -7.54 -19.48 6.59
N GLN A 265 -8.64 -19.93 7.19
CA GLN A 265 -9.97 -19.40 6.94
C GLN A 265 -10.14 -17.92 7.35
N ASN A 266 -9.26 -17.40 8.20
CA ASN A 266 -9.23 -15.98 8.62
C ASN A 266 -8.44 -15.10 7.63
N THR A 267 -8.13 -15.63 6.45
CA THR A 267 -7.43 -14.89 5.40
C THR A 267 -8.37 -13.87 4.77
N ALA A 268 -7.92 -12.63 4.71
CA ALA A 268 -8.52 -11.59 3.91
C ALA A 268 -7.62 -11.25 2.73
N SER A 269 -8.21 -10.66 1.70
CA SER A 269 -7.51 -10.22 0.50
C SER A 269 -8.12 -8.96 -0.05
N VAL A 270 -7.33 -8.18 -0.76
CA VAL A 270 -7.77 -7.01 -1.52
C VAL A 270 -7.15 -7.05 -2.90
N VAL A 271 -7.90 -6.59 -3.90
CA VAL A 271 -7.35 -6.25 -5.21
C VAL A 271 -7.96 -4.96 -5.70
N GLY A 272 -7.19 -4.18 -6.44
CA GLY A 272 -7.67 -2.89 -6.91
C GLY A 272 -6.75 -2.22 -7.91
N ILE A 273 -7.18 -1.02 -8.29
CA ILE A 273 -6.47 -0.09 -9.14
C ILE A 273 -6.16 1.16 -8.33
N ARG A 274 -4.93 1.60 -8.45
CA ARG A 274 -4.43 2.84 -7.86
C ARG A 274 -4.17 3.85 -8.97
N VAL A 275 -4.71 5.05 -8.83
CA VAL A 275 -4.48 6.19 -9.72
C VAL A 275 -3.74 7.26 -8.93
N PHE A 276 -2.68 7.82 -9.50
CA PHE A 276 -1.79 8.67 -8.71
C PHE A 276 -0.95 9.60 -9.55
N ASN A 277 -0.42 10.63 -8.90
CA ASN A 277 0.62 11.51 -9.40
C ASN A 277 1.69 11.70 -8.32
N GLU A 278 2.54 12.72 -8.46
CA GLU A 278 3.63 13.00 -7.49
C GLU A 278 3.13 13.37 -6.09
N LYS A 279 1.92 13.93 -5.97
CA LYS A 279 1.39 14.51 -4.73
C LYS A 279 0.16 13.81 -4.18
N ALA A 280 -0.57 13.06 -4.99
CA ALA A 280 -1.82 12.42 -4.59
C ALA A 280 -1.94 11.01 -5.17
N SER A 281 -2.59 10.13 -4.42
CA SER A 281 -2.94 8.77 -4.82
C SER A 281 -4.36 8.47 -4.39
N ALA A 282 -5.09 7.71 -5.20
CA ALA A 282 -6.41 7.21 -4.91
C ALA A 282 -6.47 5.72 -5.27
N ASP A 283 -6.93 4.91 -4.33
CA ASP A 283 -7.09 3.46 -4.50
C ASP A 283 -8.56 3.12 -4.58
N PHE A 284 -8.89 2.22 -5.50
CA PHE A 284 -10.23 1.69 -5.67
C PHE A 284 -10.12 0.18 -5.83
N GLY A 285 -10.86 -0.57 -5.04
CA GLY A 285 -10.76 -2.01 -5.08
C GLY A 285 -11.91 -2.72 -4.39
N VAL A 286 -11.68 -4.01 -4.20
CA VAL A 286 -12.61 -4.90 -3.51
C VAL A 286 -11.80 -5.77 -2.55
N ALA A 287 -12.25 -5.83 -1.30
CA ALA A 287 -11.74 -6.75 -0.31
C ALA A 287 -12.68 -7.94 -0.11
N LEU A 288 -12.09 -9.13 -0.01
CA LEU A 288 -12.73 -10.31 0.52
C LEU A 288 -12.23 -10.53 1.94
N VAL A 289 -13.15 -10.58 2.89
CA VAL A 289 -12.83 -10.89 4.29
C VAL A 289 -13.41 -12.26 4.67
N PRO A 290 -12.90 -12.90 5.73
CA PRO A 290 -13.55 -14.05 6.34
C PRO A 290 -14.97 -13.66 6.78
N LEU A 291 -15.98 -14.46 6.41
CA LEU A 291 -17.42 -14.15 6.29
C LEU A 291 -17.77 -13.77 4.83
N PRO A 292 -18.93 -14.17 4.28
CA PRO A 292 -19.29 -13.92 2.87
C PRO A 292 -19.59 -12.43 2.62
N PHE A 293 -18.59 -11.59 2.80
CA PHE A 293 -18.67 -10.15 2.73
C PHE A 293 -17.62 -9.67 1.74
N VAL A 294 -18.13 -9.06 0.67
CA VAL A 294 -17.35 -8.38 -0.34
C VAL A 294 -17.46 -6.89 -0.01
N ALA A 295 -16.36 -6.29 0.43
CA ALA A 295 -16.34 -4.88 0.79
C ALA A 295 -15.75 -4.08 -0.38
N PRO A 296 -16.40 -3.03 -0.89
CA PRO A 296 -15.67 -2.04 -1.66
C PRO A 296 -14.59 -1.45 -0.77
N VAL A 297 -13.42 -1.18 -1.36
CA VAL A 297 -12.37 -0.46 -0.66
C VAL A 297 -11.96 0.78 -1.43
N LEU A 298 -11.69 1.84 -0.67
CA LEU A 298 -11.20 3.10 -1.21
C LEU A 298 -10.24 3.77 -0.23
N SER A 299 -9.17 4.35 -0.79
CA SER A 299 -8.26 5.19 -0.02
C SER A 299 -7.84 6.41 -0.82
N PHE A 300 -7.52 7.48 -0.12
CA PHE A 300 -6.93 8.68 -0.69
C PHE A 300 -5.70 9.04 0.12
N THR A 301 -4.58 9.33 -0.54
CA THR A 301 -3.31 9.72 0.11
C THR A 301 -2.73 10.94 -0.57
N TRP A 302 -2.25 11.88 0.23
CA TRP A 302 -1.55 13.09 -0.21
C TRP A 302 -0.15 13.13 0.39
N ASN A 303 0.86 13.39 -0.44
CA ASN A 303 2.26 13.51 -0.07
C ASN A 303 2.70 14.98 -0.07
N PHE A 304 3.60 15.35 0.84
CA PHE A 304 4.16 16.70 0.96
C PHE A 304 5.60 16.72 1.47
#